data_AF-A0A9X3LEH9-F1
#
_entry.id   AF-A0A9X3LEH9-F1
#
_cell.length_a   1.000
_cell.length_b   1.000
_cell.length_c   1.000
_cell.angle_alpha   90.00
_cell.angle_beta   90.00
_cell.angle_gamma   90.00
#
_symmetry.space_group_name_H-M   'P 1'
#
loop_
_entity.id
_entity.type
_entity.pdbx_description
1 polymer ?
#
loop_
_entity_poly.entity_id
_entity_poly.type
_entity_poly.pdbx_seq_one_letter_code
_entity_poly.pdbx_strand_id
1 'polypeptide(L)'
;MRKTYIVDSGVQNENDIRFLLQEDPTNHEVRAAGQLITDTDENAFVYLLDDGEGYTYVQFPKTVWPLMAVSLGAEKEPVLALGQTQIVLENFREELTMLIFNIEGNHNYGEEFANAVEEAFKEQLATN
;
A
#
# COMPACT_ATOMS: atom_id res chain seq x y z
N MET A 1 13.44 16.99 -0.66
CA MET A 1 13.14 15.55 -0.82
C MET A 1 11.83 15.29 -0.10
N ARG A 2 10.88 14.60 -0.74
CA ARG A 2 9.65 14.17 -0.05
C ARG A 2 10.03 13.10 0.98
N LYS A 3 9.37 13.08 2.13
CA LYS A 3 9.63 12.06 3.16
C LYS A 3 9.00 10.75 2.68
N THR A 4 9.79 9.68 2.65
CA THR A 4 9.34 8.37 2.22
C THR A 4 9.67 7.35 3.30
N TYR A 5 8.69 6.54 3.67
CA TYR A 5 8.86 5.36 4.51
C TYR A 5 8.65 4.10 3.68
N ILE A 6 9.41 3.07 3.97
CA ILE A 6 9.30 1.78 3.31
C ILE A 6 8.72 0.77 4.30
N VAL A 7 7.65 0.09 3.90
CA VAL A 7 7.07 -1.02 4.67
C VAL A 7 8.01 -2.22 4.55
N ASP A 8 8.50 -2.70 5.68
CA ASP A 8 9.40 -3.85 5.77
C ASP A 8 8.62 -5.16 5.84
N SER A 9 7.56 -5.17 6.66
CA SER A 9 6.81 -6.37 6.97
C SER A 9 5.40 -6.04 7.43
N GLY A 10 4.60 -7.05 7.75
CA GLY A 10 3.33 -6.85 8.40
C GLY A 10 2.84 -8.10 9.12
N VAL A 11 1.84 -7.91 9.96
CA VAL A 11 1.20 -8.96 10.75
C VAL A 11 -0.28 -9.00 10.43
N GLN A 12 -0.82 -10.21 10.35
CA GLN A 12 -2.25 -10.47 10.22
C GLN A 12 -2.76 -11.06 11.53
N ASN A 13 -3.78 -10.45 12.11
CA ASN A 13 -4.46 -10.92 13.32
C ASN A 13 -5.96 -11.05 13.03
N GLU A 14 -6.48 -12.26 12.91
CA GLU A 14 -7.89 -12.54 12.59
C GLU A 14 -8.40 -11.70 11.39
N ASN A 15 -8.99 -10.53 11.64
CA ASN A 15 -9.56 -9.62 10.65
C ASN A 15 -8.79 -8.30 10.49
N ASP A 16 -7.67 -8.13 11.19
CA ASP A 16 -6.87 -6.91 11.22
C ASP A 16 -5.49 -7.15 10.60
N ILE A 17 -5.12 -6.31 9.63
CA ILE A 17 -3.79 -6.32 9.01
C ILE A 17 -3.03 -5.08 9.45
N ARG A 18 -1.78 -5.28 9.84
CA ARG A 18 -0.92 -4.21 10.30
C ARG A 18 0.43 -4.23 9.60
N PHE A 19 0.76 -3.14 8.94
CA PHE A 19 2.04 -2.92 8.27
C PHE A 19 3.05 -2.28 9.22
N LEU A 20 4.30 -2.71 9.11
CA LEU A 20 5.44 -2.30 9.94
C LEU A 20 6.51 -1.68 9.04
N LEU A 21 7.07 -0.56 9.49
CA LEU A 21 8.11 0.15 8.76
C LEU A 21 9.50 -0.37 9.11
N GLN A 22 10.42 -0.27 8.16
CA GLN A 22 11.82 -0.63 8.36
C GLN A 22 12.52 0.25 9.41
N GLU A 23 12.15 1.53 9.46
CA GLU A 23 12.73 2.52 10.36
C GLU A 23 11.66 3.11 11.28
N ASP A 24 12.07 3.50 12.49
CA ASP A 24 11.19 4.21 13.42
C ASP A 24 11.07 5.68 12.97
N PRO A 25 9.89 6.09 12.47
CA PRO A 25 9.67 7.44 11.99
C PRO A 25 9.78 8.46 13.13
N THR A 26 10.42 9.59 12.85
CA THR A 26 10.37 10.76 13.75
C THR A 26 8.91 11.17 13.96
N ASN A 27 8.50 11.35 15.23
CA ASN A 27 7.17 11.81 15.65
C ASN A 27 6.74 13.04 14.83
N HIS A 28 5.96 12.81 13.79
CA HIS A 28 5.41 13.83 12.93
C HIS A 28 3.91 13.55 12.80
N GLU A 29 3.11 14.60 12.96
CA GLU A 29 1.66 14.48 12.83
C GLU A 29 1.32 14.28 11.37
N VAL A 30 0.81 13.10 11.05
CA VAL A 30 0.38 12.74 9.71
C VAL A 30 -0.99 12.08 9.77
N ARG A 31 -1.76 12.20 8.69
CA ARG A 31 -3.10 11.62 8.56
C ARG A 31 -3.19 10.81 7.28
N ALA A 32 -4.07 9.82 7.28
CA ALA A 32 -4.40 9.09 6.05
C ALA A 32 -4.98 10.06 5.01
N ALA A 33 -4.40 10.09 3.81
CA ALA A 33 -4.93 10.92 2.72
C ALA A 33 -5.99 10.19 1.88
N GLY A 34 -6.20 8.89 2.11
CA GLY A 34 -7.21 8.11 1.40
C GLY A 34 -6.84 7.78 -0.05
N GLN A 35 -5.56 7.85 -0.41
CA GLN A 35 -5.11 7.71 -1.79
C GLN A 35 -3.92 6.75 -1.91
N LEU A 36 -4.01 5.83 -2.89
CA LEU A 36 -2.92 4.95 -3.29
C LEU A 36 -2.50 5.29 -4.73
N ILE A 37 -1.20 5.31 -4.98
CA ILE A 37 -0.62 5.50 -6.32
C ILE A 37 0.40 4.39 -6.60
N THR A 38 0.95 4.38 -7.81
CA THR A 38 2.03 3.47 -8.22
C THR A 38 3.34 4.20 -8.40
N ASP A 39 4.43 3.52 -8.04
CA ASP A 39 5.80 3.90 -8.34
C ASP A 39 6.40 2.74 -9.14
N THR A 40 6.34 2.87 -10.46
CA THR A 40 6.71 1.81 -11.40
C THR A 40 8.23 1.61 -11.47
N ASP A 41 8.99 2.68 -11.19
CA ASP A 41 10.45 2.64 -11.15
C ASP A 41 10.92 1.81 -9.94
N GLU A 42 10.30 2.05 -8.77
CA GLU A 42 10.60 1.31 -7.54
C GLU A 42 9.78 0.01 -7.38
N ASN A 43 8.94 -0.32 -8.36
CA ASN A 43 8.07 -1.48 -8.32
C ASN A 43 7.25 -1.56 -7.01
N ALA A 44 6.61 -0.45 -6.64
CA ALA A 44 5.90 -0.30 -5.38
C ALA A 44 4.53 0.35 -5.56
N PHE A 45 3.61 0.03 -4.65
CA PHE A 45 2.45 0.88 -4.38
C PHE A 45 2.85 1.93 -3.36
N VAL A 46 2.26 3.12 -3.44
CA VAL A 46 2.59 4.23 -2.54
C VAL A 46 1.31 4.79 -1.96
N TYR A 47 1.17 4.71 -0.63
CA TYR A 47 0.08 5.35 0.08
C TYR A 47 0.49 6.75 0.51
N LEU A 48 -0.41 7.71 0.36
CA LEU A 48 -0.18 9.09 0.70
C LEU A 48 -0.65 9.39 2.12
N LEU A 49 0.23 10.00 2.91
CA LEU A 49 -0.10 10.57 4.21
C LEU A 49 -0.03 12.10 4.11
N ASP A 50 -1.09 12.79 4.55
CA ASP A 50 -1.14 14.25 4.64
C ASP A 50 -0.42 14.70 5.92
N ASP A 51 0.58 15.57 5.77
CA ASP A 51 1.35 16.18 6.85
C ASP A 51 1.03 17.67 7.09
N GLY A 52 -0.01 18.19 6.42
CA GLY A 52 -0.47 19.58 6.48
C GLY A 52 0.32 20.55 5.59
N GLU A 53 1.53 20.19 5.15
CA GLU A 53 2.36 20.98 4.24
C GLU A 53 2.50 20.33 2.85
N GLY A 54 2.17 19.04 2.74
CA GLY A 54 2.20 18.24 1.53
C GLY A 54 1.89 16.78 1.81
N TYR A 55 2.66 15.89 1.20
CA TYR A 55 2.47 14.45 1.34
C TYR A 55 3.76 13.75 1.75
N THR A 56 3.63 12.90 2.75
CA THR A 56 4.59 11.87 3.13
C THR A 56 4.20 10.54 2.48
N TYR A 57 5.17 9.84 1.92
CA TYR A 57 4.94 8.64 1.12
C TYR A 57 5.21 7.38 1.95
N VAL A 58 4.34 6.38 1.80
CA VAL A 58 4.52 5.04 2.37
C VAL A 58 4.58 4.05 1.23
N GLN A 59 5.79 3.56 0.93
CA GLN A 59 6.04 2.59 -0.12
C GLN A 59 5.79 1.17 0.37
N PHE A 60 5.02 0.42 -0.41
CA PHE A 60 4.73 -1.00 -0.25
C PHE A 60 5.46 -1.77 -1.36
N PRO A 61 6.70 -2.22 -1.09
CA PRO A 61 7.47 -2.99 -2.05
C PRO A 61 6.85 -4.38 -2.30
N LYS A 62 7.28 -5.03 -3.39
CA LYS A 62 6.82 -6.38 -3.79
C LYS A 62 6.80 -7.40 -2.64
N THR A 63 7.72 -7.29 -1.69
CA THR A 63 7.84 -8.20 -0.54
C THR A 63 6.60 -8.22 0.35
N VAL A 64 5.79 -7.15 0.38
CA VAL A 64 4.59 -7.05 1.21
C VAL A 64 3.28 -7.16 0.43
N TRP A 65 3.33 -7.28 -0.90
CA TRP A 65 2.14 -7.42 -1.75
C TRP A 65 1.25 -8.62 -1.40
N PRO A 66 1.79 -9.80 -1.00
CA PRO A 66 0.93 -10.90 -0.54
C PRO A 66 0.02 -10.49 0.63
N LEU A 67 0.52 -9.67 1.56
CA LEU A 67 -0.29 -9.18 2.67
C LEU A 67 -1.27 -8.09 2.23
N MET A 68 -0.90 -7.26 1.24
CA MET A 68 -1.84 -6.33 0.61
C MET A 68 -3.00 -7.09 -0.07
N ALA A 69 -2.72 -8.19 -0.77
CA ALA A 69 -3.74 -9.01 -1.42
C ALA A 69 -4.70 -9.62 -0.38
N VAL A 70 -4.18 -10.11 0.75
CA VAL A 70 -5.02 -10.59 1.87
C VAL A 70 -5.90 -9.45 2.42
N SER A 71 -5.39 -8.21 2.47
CA SER A 71 -6.16 -7.07 2.97
C SER A 71 -7.40 -6.72 2.17
N LEU A 72 -7.44 -7.06 0.87
CA LEU A 72 -8.61 -6.88 0.03
C LEU A 72 -9.80 -7.76 0.48
N GLY A 73 -9.53 -8.91 1.12
CA GLY A 73 -10.55 -9.80 1.69
C GLY A 73 -10.86 -9.55 3.17
N ALA A 74 -10.13 -8.65 3.84
CA ALA A 74 -10.34 -8.36 5.26
C ALA A 74 -11.58 -7.49 5.48
N GLU A 75 -12.19 -7.53 6.67
CA GLU A 75 -13.35 -6.70 7.00
C GLU A 75 -12.98 -5.22 7.21
N LYS A 76 -11.79 -4.95 7.74
CA LYS A 76 -11.32 -3.60 8.09
C LYS A 76 -10.21 -3.12 7.17
N GLU A 77 -10.04 -1.80 7.11
CA GLU A 77 -8.87 -1.20 6.48
C GLU A 77 -7.59 -1.58 7.25
N PRO A 78 -6.47 -1.80 6.54
CA PRO A 78 -5.20 -2.07 7.17
C PRO A 78 -4.69 -0.87 7.97
N VAL A 79 -3.86 -1.17 8.97
CA VAL A 79 -3.25 -0.18 9.86
C VAL A 79 -1.76 -0.08 9.59
N LEU A 80 -1.23 1.13 9.49
CA LEU A 80 0.21 1.38 9.50
C LEU A 80 0.69 1.65 10.92
N ALA A 81 1.71 0.90 11.38
CA ALA A 81 2.44 1.22 12.59
C ALA A 81 3.54 2.26 12.26
N LEU A 82 3.31 3.50 12.69
CA LEU A 82 4.23 4.61 12.51
C LEU A 82 4.85 4.95 13.89
N GLY A 83 5.89 4.21 14.27
CA GLY A 83 6.51 4.31 15.59
C GLY A 83 5.52 3.94 16.69
N GLN A 84 5.22 4.88 17.60
CA GLN A 84 4.19 4.68 18.64
C GLN A 84 2.75 4.97 18.15
N THR A 85 2.60 5.51 16.95
CA THR A 85 1.31 5.89 16.37
C THR A 85 0.77 4.77 15.48
N GLN A 86 -0.56 4.66 15.43
CA GLN A 86 -1.26 3.76 14.51
C GLN A 86 -2.15 4.58 13.60
N ILE A 87 -2.04 4.35 12.30
CA ILE A 87 -2.82 5.07 11.29
C ILE A 87 -3.65 4.04 10.52
N VAL A 88 -4.97 4.18 10.58
CA VAL A 88 -5.84 3.43 9.69
C VAL A 88 -5.65 3.98 8.28
N LEU A 89 -5.29 3.12 7.33
CA LEU A 89 -5.10 3.49 5.93
C LEU A 89 -6.47 3.60 5.27
N GLU A 90 -7.14 4.73 5.45
CA GLU A 90 -8.47 4.99 4.88
C GLU A 90 -8.47 4.75 3.36
N ASN A 91 -9.58 4.22 2.85
CA ASN A 91 -9.81 3.87 1.43
C ASN A 91 -8.75 2.94 0.80
N PHE A 92 -7.87 2.31 1.58
CA PHE A 92 -6.76 1.52 1.04
C PHE A 92 -7.26 0.37 0.17
N ARG A 93 -8.26 -0.39 0.64
CA ARG A 93 -8.79 -1.53 -0.14
C ARG A 93 -9.43 -1.08 -1.45
N GLU A 94 -10.20 0.01 -1.43
CA GLU A 94 -10.86 0.55 -2.62
C GLU A 94 -9.84 1.03 -3.64
N GLU A 95 -8.89 1.87 -3.22
CA GLU A 95 -7.83 2.41 -4.07
C GLU A 95 -6.94 1.31 -4.66
N LEU A 96 -6.55 0.32 -3.85
CA LEU A 96 -5.75 -0.81 -4.31
C LEU A 96 -6.50 -1.64 -5.34
N THR A 97 -7.79 -1.91 -5.10
CA THR A 97 -8.65 -2.62 -6.07
C THR A 97 -8.70 -1.87 -7.39
N MET A 98 -9.00 -0.57 -7.36
CA MET A 98 -9.05 0.25 -8.58
C MET A 98 -7.73 0.25 -9.33
N LEU A 99 -6.59 0.36 -8.63
CA LEU A 99 -5.28 0.32 -9.26
C LEU A 99 -5.00 -1.03 -9.94
N ILE A 100 -5.23 -2.15 -9.25
CA ILE A 100 -4.96 -3.49 -9.80
C ILE A 100 -5.75 -3.70 -11.10
N PHE A 101 -7.05 -3.35 -11.13
CA PHE A 101 -7.86 -3.46 -12.35
C PHE A 101 -7.47 -2.46 -13.45
N ASN A 102 -6.96 -1.28 -13.09
CA ASN A 102 -6.46 -0.32 -14.08
C ASN A 102 -5.10 -0.72 -14.69
N ILE A 103 -4.34 -1.55 -13.97
CA ILE A 103 -3.01 -2.03 -14.37
C ILE A 103 -3.12 -3.30 -15.23
N GLU A 104 -4.10 -4.17 -14.97
CA GLU A 104 -4.33 -5.40 -15.72
C GLU A 104 -4.37 -5.16 -17.24
N GLY A 105 -3.48 -5.82 -17.98
CA GLY A 105 -3.31 -5.69 -19.42
C GLY A 105 -2.79 -4.33 -19.90
N ASN A 106 -2.41 -3.42 -19.00
CA ASN A 106 -2.03 -2.05 -19.33
C ASN A 106 -0.51 -1.83 -19.16
N HIS A 107 0.24 -2.12 -20.22
CA HIS A 107 1.69 -2.03 -20.22
C HIS A 107 2.24 -0.59 -20.14
N ASN A 108 1.39 0.45 -20.13
CA ASN A 108 1.83 1.84 -19.93
C ASN A 108 2.37 2.10 -18.52
N TYR A 109 2.08 1.21 -17.56
CA TYR A 109 2.70 1.20 -16.23
C TYR A 109 4.07 0.50 -16.21
N GLY A 110 4.60 0.11 -17.37
CA GLY A 110 5.78 -0.73 -17.49
C GLY A 110 5.39 -2.20 -17.49
N GLU A 111 5.82 -2.93 -18.53
CA GLU A 111 5.47 -4.34 -18.72
C GLU A 111 5.88 -5.22 -17.53
N GLU A 112 7.08 -5.02 -16.98
CA GLU A 112 7.54 -5.77 -15.81
C GLU A 112 6.66 -5.52 -14.57
N PHE A 113 6.29 -4.26 -14.33
CA PHE A 113 5.46 -3.89 -13.18
C PHE A 113 4.04 -4.44 -13.34
N ALA A 114 3.43 -4.25 -14.51
CA ALA A 114 2.08 -4.74 -14.80
C ALA A 114 2.00 -6.26 -14.64
N ASN A 115 2.92 -7.01 -15.25
CA ASN A 115 2.97 -8.48 -15.12
C ASN A 115 3.17 -8.93 -13.67
N ALA A 116 3.97 -8.20 -12.88
CA ALA A 116 4.18 -8.53 -11.48
C ALA A 116 2.93 -8.26 -10.62
N VAL A 117 2.18 -7.21 -10.91
CA VAL A 117 0.89 -6.92 -10.25
C VAL A 117 -0.12 -8.01 -10.61
N GLU A 118 -0.24 -8.38 -11.88
CA GLU A 118 -1.13 -9.45 -12.32
C GLU A 118 -0.83 -10.78 -11.62
N GLU A 119 0.44 -11.17 -11.52
CA GLU A 119 0.81 -12.41 -10.83
C GLU A 119 0.55 -12.35 -9.31
N ALA A 120 0.85 -11.21 -8.68
CA ALA A 120 0.69 -11.05 -7.24
C ALA A 120 -0.77 -10.98 -6.77
N PHE A 121 -1.66 -10.46 -7.63
CA PHE A 121 -3.09 -10.26 -7.33
C PHE A 121 -4.02 -11.11 -8.19
N LYS A 122 -3.51 -12.21 -8.79
CA LYS A 122 -4.25 -13.06 -9.71
C LYS A 122 -5.57 -13.61 -9.16
N GLU A 123 -5.64 -13.90 -7.86
CA GLU A 123 -6.87 -14.41 -7.23
C GLU A 123 -7.97 -13.35 -7.19
N GLN A 124 -7.58 -12.09 -6.93
CA GLN A 124 -8.47 -10.94 -6.90
C GLN A 124 -8.94 -10.58 -8.31
N LEU A 125 -8.05 -10.65 -9.30
CA LEU A 125 -8.39 -10.43 -10.71
C LEU A 125 -9.34 -11.51 -11.25
N ALA A 126 -9.15 -12.77 -10.85
CA ALA A 126 -9.97 -13.90 -11.32
C ALA A 126 -11.39 -13.96 -10.71
N THR A 127 -11.70 -13.13 -9.71
CA THR A 127 -12.99 -13.15 -9.00
C THR A 127 -14.02 -12.18 -9.60
N ASN A 128 -13.67 -11.45 -10.67
CA ASN A 128 -14.53 -10.50 -11.39
C ASN A 128 -15.21 -11.07 -12.65
#